data_AF-A0A7Y3DDI1-F1
#
_entry.id   AF-A0A7Y3DDI1-F1
#
_cell.length_a   1.000
_cell.length_b   1.000
_cell.length_c   1.000
_cell.angle_alpha   90.00
_cell.angle_beta   90.00
_cell.angle_gamma   90.00
#
_symmetry.space_group_name_H-M   'P 1'
#
loop_
_entity.id
_entity.type
_entity.pdbx_description
1 polymer ?
#
loop_
_entity_poly.entity_id
_entity_poly.type
_entity_poly.pdbx_seq_one_letter_code
_entity_poly.pdbx_strand_id
1 'polypeptide(L)'
;MNQARTDRPALRPDDARWARTRDFFPVSREVVYLNHAAVAPISTRAAEAMARYAHEATTRGALRYEGFYDAEVERVRGRAAQLIGA
;
A
#
# COMPACT_ATOMS: atom_id res chain seq x y z
N MET A 1 41.33 3.59 -0.08
CA MET A 1 41.14 4.90 -0.74
C MET A 1 39.91 4.75 -1.63
N ASN A 2 38.75 5.36 -1.42
CA ASN A 2 38.37 6.58 -0.74
C ASN A 2 37.00 6.35 -0.07
N GLN A 3 36.90 6.67 1.22
CA GLN A 3 35.63 6.71 1.94
C GLN A 3 34.90 7.98 1.53
N ALA A 4 33.80 7.83 0.81
CA ALA A 4 32.83 8.91 0.61
C ALA A 4 31.43 8.32 0.68
N ARG A 5 31.07 7.76 1.85
CA ARG A 5 29.68 7.80 2.29
C ARG A 5 29.50 9.21 2.83
N THR A 6 29.21 10.14 1.93
CA THR A 6 28.78 11.49 2.28
C THR A 6 27.62 11.35 3.26
N ASP A 7 27.76 11.98 4.42
CA ASP A 7 26.67 12.16 5.37
C ASP A 7 25.45 12.65 4.60
N ARG A 8 24.44 11.78 4.48
CA ARG A 8 23.19 12.15 3.85
C ARG A 8 22.58 13.21 4.76
N PRO A 9 22.38 14.45 4.28
CA PRO A 9 21.79 15.48 5.12
C PRO A 9 20.45 14.98 5.66
N ALA A 10 20.12 15.38 6.89
CA ALA A 10 18.83 15.04 7.48
C ALA A 10 17.72 15.37 6.47
N LEU A 11 16.91 14.36 6.15
CA LEU A 11 15.80 14.49 5.21
C LEU A 11 14.90 15.62 5.69
N ARG A 12 14.50 16.52 4.79
CA ARG A 12 13.45 17.49 5.12
C ARG A 12 12.22 16.71 5.57
N PRO A 13 11.35 17.28 6.42
CA PRO A 13 10.16 16.58 6.90
C PRO A 13 9.35 15.91 5.78
N ASP A 14 9.22 16.59 4.63
CA ASP A 14 8.57 16.07 3.44
C ASP A 14 9.36 14.92 2.79
N ASP A 15 10.69 15.03 2.67
CA ASP A 15 11.54 13.96 2.15
C ASP A 15 11.46 12.70 3.03
N ALA A 16 11.39 12.88 4.35
CA ALA A 16 11.20 11.79 5.31
C ALA A 16 9.81 11.14 5.17
N ARG A 17 8.76 11.94 4.91
CA ARG A 17 7.41 11.43 4.61
C ARG A 17 7.41 10.63 3.32
N TRP A 18 8.02 11.13 2.25
CA TRP A 18 8.09 10.45 0.96
C TRP A 18 8.97 9.19 1.01
N ALA A 19 10.06 9.20 1.78
CA ALA A 19 10.85 8.01 2.03
C ALA A 19 10.02 6.90 2.68
N ARG A 20 9.26 7.22 3.75
CA ARG A 20 8.35 6.25 4.39
C ARG A 20 7.24 5.78 3.46
N THR A 21 6.68 6.65 2.62
CA THR A 21 5.68 6.25 1.64
C THR A 21 6.26 5.31 0.59
N ARG A 22 7.49 5.58 0.12
CA ARG A 22 8.19 4.76 -0.87
C ARG A 22 8.44 3.33 -0.36
N ASP A 23 8.66 3.15 0.94
CA ASP A 23 8.87 1.83 1.53
C ASP A 23 7.67 0.89 1.40
N PHE A 24 6.45 1.43 1.20
CA PHE A 24 5.28 0.62 0.89
C PHE A 24 5.29 0.06 -0.54
N PHE A 25 6.22 0.48 -1.41
CA PHE A 25 6.28 0.08 -2.82
C PHE A 25 7.66 -0.53 -3.14
N PRO A 26 7.87 -1.83 -2.85
CA PRO A 26 9.16 -2.50 -3.06
C PRO A 26 9.66 -2.44 -4.50
N VAL A 27 8.76 -2.41 -5.48
CA VAL A 27 9.08 -2.27 -6.92
C VAL A 27 9.99 -1.08 -7.22
N SER A 28 9.94 -0.05 -6.37
CA SER A 28 10.76 1.16 -6.48
C SER A 28 12.26 0.92 -6.20
N ARG A 29 12.64 -0.25 -5.68
CA ARG A 29 14.03 -0.69 -5.51
C ARG A 29 14.58 -1.35 -6.77
N GLU A 30 13.70 -1.87 -7.61
CA GLU A 30 14.05 -2.63 -8.82
C GLU A 30 13.99 -1.76 -10.08
N VAL A 31 12.97 -0.89 -10.19
CA VAL A 31 12.72 -0.10 -11.39
C VAL A 31 12.30 1.34 -11.09
N VAL A 32 12.61 2.25 -12.02
CA VAL A 32 12.06 3.60 -12.05
C VAL A 32 10.65 3.56 -12.65
N TYR A 33 9.64 3.46 -11.80
CA TYR A 33 8.24 3.26 -12.21
C TYR A 33 7.57 4.57 -12.63
N LEU A 34 7.51 4.84 -13.94
CA LEU A 34 6.91 6.09 -14.49
C LEU A 34 5.50 5.91 -15.08
N ASN A 35 4.99 4.69 -15.21
CA ASN A 35 3.68 4.40 -15.84
C ASN A 35 2.51 4.27 -14.83
N HIS A 36 2.56 5.00 -13.72
CA HIS A 36 1.59 4.87 -12.61
C HIS A 36 0.15 5.25 -12.97
N ALA A 37 -0.05 6.10 -13.98
CA ALA A 37 -1.37 6.50 -14.44
C ALA A 37 -2.10 5.38 -15.20
N ALA A 38 -1.37 4.47 -15.86
CA ALA A 38 -1.98 3.31 -16.50
C ALA A 38 -2.30 2.23 -15.47
N VAL A 39 -1.33 1.88 -14.62
CA VAL A 39 -1.49 0.94 -13.51
C VAL A 39 -0.60 1.40 -12.37
N ALA A 40 -1.15 1.58 -11.17
CA ALA A 40 -0.35 1.89 -10.01
C ALA A 40 0.28 0.62 -9.42
N PRO A 41 1.51 0.66 -8.90
CA PRO A 41 2.06 -0.45 -8.16
C PRO A 41 1.26 -0.70 -6.87
N ILE A 42 1.11 -1.97 -6.49
CA ILE A 42 0.38 -2.35 -5.29
C ILE A 42 1.25 -2.09 -4.06
N SER A 43 0.72 -1.35 -3.09
CA SER A 43 1.41 -1.15 -1.81
C SER A 43 1.42 -2.44 -0.97
N THR A 44 2.42 -2.62 -0.11
CA THR A 44 2.47 -3.79 0.80
C THR A 44 1.21 -3.94 1.66
N ARG A 45 0.63 -2.82 2.13
CA ARG A 45 -0.63 -2.82 2.89
C ARG A 45 -1.82 -3.34 2.08
N ALA A 46 -1.90 -2.97 0.80
CA ALA A 46 -2.94 -3.47 -0.09
C ALA A 46 -2.72 -4.96 -0.41
N ALA A 47 -1.46 -5.38 -0.63
CA ALA A 47 -1.10 -6.78 -0.83
C ALA A 47 -1.51 -7.66 0.37
N GLU A 48 -1.23 -7.22 1.60
CA GLU A 48 -1.66 -7.90 2.83
C GLU A 48 -3.19 -8.02 2.93
N ALA A 49 -3.92 -6.96 2.58
CA ALA A 49 -5.39 -6.98 2.60
C ALA A 49 -5.96 -7.98 1.58
N MET A 50 -5.43 -7.99 0.36
CA MET A 50 -5.82 -8.97 -0.67
C MET A 50 -5.47 -10.40 -0.27
N ALA A 51 -4.32 -10.62 0.37
CA ALA A 51 -3.94 -11.94 0.87
C ALA A 51 -4.91 -12.45 1.94
N ARG A 52 -5.34 -11.60 2.87
CA ARG A 52 -6.37 -11.97 3.87
C ARG A 52 -7.71 -12.29 3.21
N TYR A 53 -8.13 -11.49 2.24
CA TYR A 53 -9.35 -11.73 1.47
C TYR A 53 -9.30 -13.10 0.76
N ALA A 54 -8.21 -13.36 0.02
CA ALA A 54 -8.03 -14.62 -0.69
C ALA A 54 -7.99 -15.81 0.27
N HIS A 55 -7.33 -15.65 1.43
CA HIS A 55 -7.30 -16.69 2.46
C HIS A 55 -8.70 -17.01 3.01
N GLU A 56 -9.52 -16.00 3.34
CA GLU A 56 -10.90 -16.23 3.78
C GLU A 56 -11.71 -16.95 2.70
N ALA A 57 -11.62 -16.48 1.45
CA ALA A 57 -12.37 -17.05 0.33
C ALA A 57 -12.00 -18.51 0.07
N THR A 58 -10.72 -18.84 0.13
CA THR A 58 -10.20 -20.19 -0.17
C THR A 58 -10.40 -21.18 0.97
N THR A 59 -10.24 -20.74 2.23
CA THR A 59 -10.30 -21.64 3.39
C THR A 59 -11.69 -21.77 4.00
N ARG A 60 -12.52 -20.73 3.87
CA ARG A 60 -13.85 -20.67 4.48
C ARG A 60 -14.99 -20.52 3.47
N GLY A 61 -14.70 -20.49 2.17
CA GLY A 61 -15.73 -20.52 1.13
C GLY A 61 -16.77 -19.41 1.23
N ALA A 62 -16.37 -18.23 1.74
CA ALA A 62 -17.26 -17.10 2.01
C ALA A 62 -18.41 -17.37 3.02
N LEU A 63 -18.31 -18.39 3.87
CA LEU A 63 -19.32 -18.71 4.90
C LEU A 63 -19.54 -17.57 5.91
N ARG A 64 -18.57 -16.66 6.08
CA ARG A 64 -18.67 -15.49 6.96
C ARG A 64 -18.99 -14.22 6.17
N TYR A 65 -20.07 -14.25 5.39
CA TYR A 65 -20.40 -13.16 4.47
C TYR A 65 -20.60 -11.82 5.19
N GLU A 66 -21.58 -11.73 6.10
CA GLU A 66 -21.89 -10.50 6.83
C GLU A 66 -20.69 -10.00 7.67
N GLY A 67 -20.07 -10.91 8.42
CA GLY A 67 -19.02 -10.58 9.39
C GLY A 67 -17.62 -10.37 8.81
N PHE A 68 -17.43 -10.54 7.50
CA PHE A 68 -16.14 -10.31 6.84
C PHE A 68 -16.32 -9.55 5.53
N TYR A 69 -17.11 -10.04 4.60
CA TYR A 69 -17.23 -9.46 3.27
C TYR A 69 -17.99 -8.14 3.31
N ASP A 70 -19.21 -8.14 3.85
CA ASP A 70 -20.03 -6.92 3.93
C ASP A 70 -19.36 -5.87 4.83
N ALA A 71 -18.85 -6.29 5.98
CA ALA A 71 -18.10 -5.43 6.88
C ALA A 71 -16.88 -4.78 6.20
N GLU A 72 -16.08 -5.54 5.43
CA GLU A 72 -14.92 -4.98 4.72
C GLU A 72 -15.33 -4.09 3.54
N VAL A 73 -16.42 -4.42 2.82
CA VAL A 73 -16.97 -3.59 1.75
C VAL A 73 -17.39 -2.23 2.30
N GLU A 74 -18.18 -2.19 3.37
CA GLU A 74 -18.63 -0.94 3.97
C GLU A 74 -17.47 -0.13 4.56
N ARG A 75 -16.49 -0.81 5.18
CA ARG A 75 -15.27 -0.17 5.66
C ARG A 75 -14.45 0.47 4.53
N VAL A 76 -14.36 -0.17 3.35
CA VAL A 76 -13.63 0.39 2.20
C VAL A 76 -14.44 1.51 1.55
N ARG A 77 -15.76 1.34 1.39
CA ARG A 77 -16.67 2.36 0.87
C ARG A 77 -16.60 3.65 1.69
N GLY A 78 -16.65 3.55 3.01
CA GLY A 78 -16.52 4.72 3.90
C GLY A 78 -15.17 5.43 3.78
N ARG A 79 -14.07 4.69 3.64
CA ARG A 79 -12.73 5.29 3.40
C ARG A 79 -12.63 5.96 2.03
N ALA A 80 -13.23 5.37 1.00
CA ALA A 80 -13.29 5.96 -0.32
C ALA A 80 -14.10 7.26 -0.32
N ALA A 81 -15.24 7.27 0.37
CA ALA A 81 -16.05 8.48 0.58
C ALA A 81 -15.23 9.60 1.24
N GLN A 82 -14.53 9.30 2.34
CA GLN A 82 -13.62 10.24 3.01
C GLN A 82 -12.53 10.78 2.07
N LEU A 83 -11.97 9.94 1.19
CA LEU A 83 -10.92 10.35 0.26
C LEU A 83 -11.41 11.34 -0.79
N ILE A 84 -12.63 11.15 -1.30
CA ILE A 84 -13.21 11.98 -2.36
C ILE A 84 -14.10 13.12 -1.83
N GLY A 85 -14.33 13.17 -0.52
CA GLY A 85 -15.22 14.15 0.11
C GLY A 85 -16.71 13.93 -0.18
N ALA A 86 -17.13 12.66 -0.31
CA ALA A 86 -18.53 12.25 -0.51
C ALA A 86 -19.21 11.82 0.79
#